data_AF-A0A945IQC7-F1
#
_entry.id   AF-A0A945IQC7-F1
#
_cell.length_a   1.000
_cell.length_b   1.000
_cell.length_c   1.000
_cell.angle_alpha   90.00
_cell.angle_beta   90.00
_cell.angle_gamma   90.00
#
_symmetry.space_group_name_H-M   'P 1'
#
loop_
_entity.id
_entity.type
_entity.pdbx_description
1 polymer ?
#
loop_
_entity_poly.entity_id
_entity_poly.type
_entity_poly.pdbx_seq_one_letter_code
_entity_poly.pdbx_strand_id
1 'polypeptide(L)'
;ALSARIDEVSIARDVHCPVCGDSPSITELQDYVTFCAGGTTEDTVTRSQLIGLLQSRERGDVEFTFVDIREQYELIHGQIPGSMSMPLSTFDPDALIGDVILYCQAGVRSEHLLRELKAQGFSGIKHYAGGYIDWVSR
;
A
#
# COMPACT_ATOMS: atom_id res chain seq x y z
N ALA A 1 40.99 -10.03 -35.08
CA ALA A 1 39.62 -10.28 -35.57
C ALA A 1 38.95 -11.25 -34.60
N LEU A 2 37.79 -10.90 -34.03
CA LEU A 2 37.11 -11.73 -33.05
C LEU A 2 36.23 -12.76 -33.80
N SER A 3 36.45 -14.05 -33.58
CA SER A 3 35.61 -15.11 -34.14
C SER A 3 34.50 -15.45 -33.15
N ALA A 4 33.24 -15.22 -33.52
CA ALA A 4 32.09 -15.71 -32.78
C ALA A 4 31.73 -17.13 -33.23
N ARG A 5 31.34 -17.98 -32.28
CA ARG A 5 30.76 -19.30 -32.51
C ARG A 5 29.32 -19.26 -32.00
N ILE A 6 28.39 -19.66 -32.85
CA ILE A 6 26.96 -19.72 -32.52
C ILE A 6 26.59 -21.19 -32.49
N ASP A 7 25.98 -21.61 -31.39
CA ASP A 7 25.36 -22.92 -31.26
C ASP A 7 23.86 -22.69 -31.05
N GLU A 8 23.03 -23.34 -31.86
CA GLU A 8 21.58 -23.18 -31.85
C GLU A 8 20.92 -24.34 -31.09
N VAL A 9 19.99 -24.01 -30.19
CA VAL A 9 19.24 -24.98 -29.39
C VAL A 9 17.77 -24.86 -29.74
N SER A 10 17.18 -25.95 -30.21
CA SER A 10 15.75 -26.04 -30.46
C SER A 10 15.02 -26.35 -29.16
N ILE A 11 14.18 -25.42 -28.69
CA ILE A 11 13.37 -25.59 -27.48
C ILE A 11 11.95 -25.98 -27.91
N ALA A 12 11.51 -27.17 -27.51
CA ALA A 12 10.14 -27.63 -27.70
C ALA A 12 9.23 -27.11 -26.58
N ARG A 13 7.93 -26.92 -26.88
CA ARG A 13 6.91 -26.58 -25.88
C ARG A 13 6.82 -27.71 -24.86
N ASP A 14 6.83 -27.35 -23.58
CA ASP A 14 6.54 -28.27 -22.48
C ASP A 14 5.03 -28.39 -22.27
N VAL A 15 4.51 -29.61 -22.34
CA VAL A 15 3.10 -29.94 -22.11
C VAL A 15 2.68 -29.77 -20.65
N HIS A 16 3.63 -29.82 -19.72
CA HIS A 16 3.42 -29.56 -18.28
C HIS A 16 3.71 -28.11 -17.90
N CYS A 17 3.89 -27.21 -18.87
CA CYS A 17 4.13 -25.81 -18.59
C CYS A 17 2.98 -25.25 -17.74
N PRO A 18 3.24 -24.68 -16.56
CA PRO A 18 2.19 -24.20 -15.67
C PRO A 18 1.40 -23.02 -16.27
N VAL A 19 1.95 -22.35 -17.29
CA VAL A 19 1.33 -21.19 -17.97
C VAL A 19 0.61 -21.60 -19.25
N CYS A 20 1.26 -22.37 -20.12
CA CYS A 20 0.74 -22.68 -21.46
C CYS A 20 0.76 -24.17 -21.80
N GLY A 21 0.85 -25.05 -20.80
CA GLY A 21 0.69 -26.50 -20.96
C GLY A 21 -0.75 -26.88 -21.27
N ASP A 22 -1.02 -28.17 -21.42
CA ASP A 22 -2.37 -28.65 -21.73
C ASP A 22 -3.30 -28.63 -20.51
N SER A 23 -2.72 -28.54 -19.31
CA SER A 23 -3.41 -28.31 -18.03
C SER A 23 -2.72 -27.17 -17.27
N PRO A 24 -2.93 -25.90 -17.67
CA PRO A 24 -2.26 -24.76 -17.04
C PRO A 24 -2.75 -24.58 -15.59
N SER A 25 -1.81 -24.39 -14.67
CA SER A 25 -2.10 -24.10 -13.25
C SER A 25 -2.08 -22.60 -12.94
N ILE A 26 -1.46 -21.79 -13.80
CA ILE A 26 -1.43 -20.33 -13.71
C ILE A 26 -2.43 -19.79 -14.73
N THR A 27 -3.64 -19.49 -14.26
CA THR A 27 -4.76 -19.06 -15.12
C THR A 27 -5.05 -17.56 -15.05
N GLU A 28 -4.42 -16.86 -14.12
CA GLU A 28 -4.59 -15.43 -13.92
C GLU A 28 -3.23 -14.73 -13.84
N LEU A 29 -3.18 -13.51 -14.36
CA LEU A 29 -2.03 -12.64 -14.25
C LEU A 29 -1.93 -12.14 -12.80
N GLN A 30 -0.90 -12.55 -12.09
CA GLN A 30 -0.52 -11.84 -10.87
C GLN A 30 0.00 -10.46 -11.26
N ASP A 31 -0.55 -9.43 -10.64
CA ASP A 31 -0.02 -8.08 -10.75
C ASP A 31 1.38 -8.06 -10.12
N TYR A 32 2.39 -8.03 -10.99
CA TYR A 32 3.80 -8.07 -10.61
C TYR A 32 4.16 -6.92 -9.67
N VAL A 33 3.51 -5.76 -9.82
CA VAL A 33 3.74 -4.63 -8.92
C VAL A 33 3.17 -4.94 -7.55
N THR A 34 1.96 -5.47 -7.46
CA THR A 34 1.33 -5.90 -6.19
C THR A 34 2.15 -7.00 -5.49
N PHE A 35 2.70 -7.97 -6.23
CA PHE A 35 3.49 -9.07 -5.69
C PHE A 35 4.91 -8.65 -5.26
N CYS A 36 5.60 -7.83 -6.05
CA CYS A 36 6.93 -7.33 -5.70
C CYS A 36 6.89 -6.15 -4.73
N ALA A 37 5.81 -5.36 -4.72
CA ALA A 37 5.62 -4.29 -3.75
C ALA A 37 5.02 -4.81 -2.45
N GLY A 38 4.34 -5.96 -2.40
CA GLY A 38 3.83 -6.55 -1.15
C GLY A 38 2.64 -5.80 -0.52
N GLY A 39 1.92 -4.99 -1.30
CA GLY A 39 0.71 -4.30 -0.87
C GLY A 39 -0.54 -4.89 -1.52
N THR A 40 -1.55 -5.23 -0.73
CA THR A 40 -2.87 -5.66 -1.21
C THR A 40 -3.77 -4.44 -1.47
N THR A 41 -4.52 -4.44 -2.57
CA THR A 41 -5.46 -3.35 -2.93
C THR A 41 -6.55 -3.13 -1.88
N GLU A 42 -6.83 -4.13 -1.03
CA GLU A 42 -7.83 -4.06 0.02
C GLU A 42 -7.48 -3.09 1.16
N ASP A 43 -6.20 -2.83 1.38
CA ASP A 43 -5.72 -1.92 2.45
C ASP A 43 -5.41 -0.52 1.93
N THR A 44 -5.70 -0.28 0.66
CA THR A 44 -5.55 1.01 0.02
C THR A 44 -6.88 1.76 0.10
N VAL A 45 -6.87 2.93 0.73
CA VAL A 45 -8.04 3.82 0.85
C VAL A 45 -7.92 4.92 -0.19
N THR A 46 -8.99 5.12 -0.96
CA THR A 46 -9.15 6.25 -1.91
C THR A 46 -9.74 7.48 -1.22
N ARG A 47 -9.69 8.66 -1.85
CA ARG A 47 -10.24 9.89 -1.26
C ARG A 47 -11.73 9.80 -0.96
N SER A 48 -12.53 9.27 -1.90
CA SER A 48 -13.98 9.12 -1.71
C SER A 48 -14.31 8.19 -0.55
N GLN A 49 -13.57 7.08 -0.42
CA GLN A 49 -13.69 6.17 0.71
C GLN A 49 -13.28 6.84 2.03
N LEU A 50 -12.16 7.58 2.05
CA LEU A 50 -11.71 8.30 3.25
C LEU A 50 -12.76 9.31 3.72
N ILE A 51 -13.31 10.12 2.81
CA ILE A 51 -14.37 11.08 3.14
C ILE A 51 -15.59 10.36 3.73
N GLY A 52 -16.03 9.26 3.11
CA GLY A 52 -17.15 8.46 3.62
C GLY A 52 -16.88 7.87 5.01
N LEU A 53 -15.65 7.40 5.26
CA LEU A 53 -15.23 6.88 6.56
C LEU A 53 -15.21 7.97 7.63
N LEU A 54 -14.65 9.15 7.33
CA LEU A 54 -14.63 10.29 8.25
C LEU A 54 -16.06 10.73 8.63
N GLN A 55 -16.96 10.81 7.65
CA GLN A 55 -18.37 11.14 7.90
C GLN A 55 -19.07 10.07 8.74
N SER A 56 -18.80 8.79 8.49
CA SER A 56 -19.35 7.69 9.29
C SER A 56 -18.81 7.69 10.72
N ARG A 57 -17.55 8.06 10.91
CA ARG A 57 -16.95 8.23 12.24
C ARG A 57 -17.59 9.39 13.00
N GLU A 58 -17.85 10.52 12.33
CA GLU A 58 -18.56 11.66 12.94
C GLU A 58 -19.99 11.29 13.40
N ARG A 59 -20.65 10.35 12.72
CA ARG A 59 -21.96 9.81 13.13
C ARG A 59 -21.88 8.73 14.21
N GLY A 60 -20.68 8.23 14.53
CA GLY A 60 -20.47 7.11 15.45
C GLY A 60 -20.79 5.73 14.85
N ASP A 61 -20.91 5.61 13.52
CA ASP A 61 -21.19 4.34 12.85
C ASP A 61 -19.94 3.43 12.80
N VAL A 62 -18.75 4.02 12.80
CA VAL A 62 -17.46 3.34 12.73
C VAL A 62 -16.45 4.05 13.63
N GLU A 63 -15.48 3.30 14.15
CA GLU A 63 -14.38 3.81 14.96
C GLU A 63 -13.05 3.41 14.33
N PHE A 64 -12.15 4.37 14.13
CA PHE A 64 -10.80 4.11 13.63
C PHE A 64 -9.86 5.28 13.95
N THR A 65 -8.59 4.96 14.06
CA THR A 65 -7.51 5.92 14.27
C THR A 65 -6.99 6.40 12.91
N PHE A 66 -7.00 7.71 12.67
CA PHE A 66 -6.47 8.29 11.45
C PHE A 66 -5.15 9.01 11.74
N VAL A 67 -4.05 8.59 11.14
CA VAL A 67 -2.70 9.00 11.55
C VAL A 67 -1.95 9.70 10.43
N ASP A 68 -1.49 10.91 10.69
CA ASP A 68 -0.53 11.64 9.88
C ASP A 68 0.89 11.26 10.29
N ILE A 69 1.60 10.56 9.41
CA ILE A 69 2.99 10.13 9.64
C ILE A 69 4.04 11.09 9.07
N ARG A 70 3.63 12.28 8.63
CA ARG A 70 4.56 13.30 8.16
C ARG A 70 5.39 13.87 9.31
N GLU A 71 6.54 14.42 8.96
CA GLU A 71 7.41 15.05 9.94
C GLU A 71 6.81 16.38 10.42
N GLN A 72 7.20 16.81 11.62
CA GLN A 72 6.65 18.03 12.25
C GLN A 72 6.75 19.27 11.36
N TYR A 73 7.84 19.41 10.59
CA TYR A 73 8.03 20.53 9.68
C TYR A 73 7.08 20.51 8.46
N GLU A 74 6.46 19.37 8.14
CA GLU A 74 5.46 19.27 7.06
C GLU A 74 4.08 19.72 7.56
N LEU A 75 3.75 19.44 8.83
CA LEU A 75 2.47 19.77 9.48
C LEU A 75 2.18 21.28 9.54
N ILE A 76 3.21 22.13 9.44
CA ILE A 76 3.06 23.59 9.41
C ILE A 76 2.18 24.06 8.24
N HIS A 77 2.07 23.25 7.18
CA HIS A 77 1.25 23.51 6.01
C HIS A 77 -0.20 23.01 6.14
N GLY A 78 -0.59 22.57 7.34
CA GLY A 78 -1.90 22.01 7.65
C GLY A 78 -1.89 20.49 7.72
N GLN A 79 -3.03 19.95 8.15
CA GLN A 79 -3.26 18.53 8.42
C GLN A 79 -4.68 18.16 7.95
N ILE A 80 -4.91 16.90 7.57
CA ILE A 80 -6.28 16.43 7.28
C ILE A 80 -7.10 16.41 8.58
N PRO A 81 -8.27 17.06 8.64
CA PRO A 81 -9.08 17.12 9.84
C PRO A 81 -9.41 15.74 10.43
N GLY A 82 -9.35 15.65 11.76
CA GLY A 82 -9.64 14.41 12.46
C GLY A 82 -8.53 13.36 12.38
N SER A 83 -7.33 13.72 11.93
CA SER A 83 -6.14 12.90 12.09
C SER A 83 -5.33 13.29 13.32
N MET A 84 -4.63 12.30 13.90
CA MET A 84 -3.61 12.51 14.92
C MET A 84 -2.23 12.53 14.27
N SER A 85 -1.32 13.36 14.80
CA SER A 85 0.06 13.43 14.32
C SER A 85 0.92 12.39 15.02
N MET A 86 1.58 11.53 14.26
CA MET A 86 2.61 10.60 14.74
C MET A 86 3.74 10.52 13.70
N PRO A 87 4.72 11.45 13.75
CA PRO A 87 5.79 11.52 12.76
C PRO A 87 6.55 10.21 12.59
N LEU A 88 6.96 9.90 11.36
CA LEU A 88 7.66 8.65 11.05
C LEU A 88 8.94 8.47 11.89
N SER A 89 9.68 9.55 12.12
CA SER A 89 10.90 9.56 12.97
C SER A 89 10.68 9.14 14.43
N THR A 90 9.47 9.28 14.95
CA THR A 90 9.08 8.94 16.32
C THR A 90 7.88 8.00 16.34
N PHE A 91 7.67 7.24 15.27
CA PHE A 91 6.50 6.39 15.12
C PHE A 91 6.58 5.23 16.12
N ASP A 92 5.50 5.05 16.88
CA ASP A 92 5.38 3.98 17.85
C ASP A 92 4.19 3.08 17.45
N PRO A 93 4.44 1.87 16.93
CA PRO A 93 3.38 0.97 16.51
C PRO A 93 2.54 0.46 17.69
N ASP A 94 3.09 0.41 18.91
CA ASP A 94 2.37 -0.06 20.10
C ASP A 94 1.34 0.96 20.59
N ALA A 95 1.44 2.21 20.15
CA ALA A 95 0.46 3.25 20.42
C ALA A 95 -0.79 3.15 19.52
N LEU A 96 -0.80 2.26 18.53
CA LEU A 96 -1.94 2.05 17.64
C LEU A 96 -3.03 1.24 18.32
N ILE A 97 -4.28 1.69 18.21
CA ILE A 97 -5.44 1.02 18.80
C ILE A 97 -6.52 0.85 17.72
N GLY A 98 -6.98 -0.40 17.56
CA GLY A 98 -8.07 -0.76 16.65
C GLY A 98 -7.69 -0.65 15.18
N ASP A 99 -8.68 -0.33 14.33
CA ASP A 99 -8.46 -0.08 12.91
C ASP A 99 -7.71 1.26 12.72
N VAL A 100 -6.73 1.27 11.82
CA VAL A 100 -5.86 2.42 11.59
C VAL A 100 -5.80 2.77 10.11
N ILE A 101 -5.87 4.05 9.80
CA ILE A 101 -5.60 4.58 8.46
C ILE A 101 -4.40 5.52 8.55
N LEU A 102 -3.33 5.17 7.83
CA LEU A 102 -2.10 5.96 7.76
C LEU A 102 -2.11 6.87 6.53
N TYR A 103 -1.62 8.10 6.65
CA TYR A 103 -1.29 8.90 5.48
C TYR A 103 0.01 9.68 5.67
N CYS A 104 0.66 9.97 4.55
CA CYS A 104 1.84 10.83 4.50
C CYS A 104 1.62 11.93 3.45
N GLN A 105 2.70 12.55 2.96
CA GLN A 105 2.59 13.61 1.96
C GLN A 105 1.99 13.14 0.63
N ALA A 106 2.35 11.95 0.14
CA ALA A 106 1.99 11.47 -1.21
C ALA A 106 1.70 9.95 -1.28
N GLY A 107 1.30 9.34 -0.16
CA GLY A 107 0.95 7.91 -0.07
C GLY A 107 2.13 6.92 0.04
N VAL A 108 3.32 7.26 -0.47
CA VAL A 108 4.47 6.33 -0.53
C VAL A 108 4.99 5.86 0.83
N ARG A 109 5.21 6.79 1.78
CA ARG A 109 5.73 6.44 3.12
C ARG A 109 4.71 5.63 3.92
N SER A 110 3.43 5.98 3.81
CA SER A 110 2.36 5.30 4.54
C SER A 110 2.09 3.90 3.98
N GLU A 111 2.28 3.70 2.67
CA GLU A 111 2.28 2.37 2.07
C GLU A 111 3.44 1.51 2.60
N HIS A 112 4.65 2.06 2.64
CA HIS A 112 5.81 1.31 3.14
C HIS A 112 5.63 0.90 4.60
N LEU A 113 5.18 1.82 5.45
CA LEU A 113 4.92 1.55 6.86
C LEU A 113 3.79 0.52 7.05
N LEU A 114 2.71 0.59 6.27
CA LEU A 114 1.66 -0.42 6.27
C LEU A 114 2.22 -1.84 6.06
N ARG A 115 3.12 -2.00 5.09
CA ARG A 115 3.73 -3.32 4.80
C ARG A 115 4.60 -3.80 5.95
N GLU A 116 5.39 -2.90 6.52
CA GLU A 116 6.25 -3.21 7.66
C GLU A 116 5.43 -3.67 8.87
N LEU A 117 4.35 -2.94 9.20
CA LEU A 117 3.45 -3.29 10.29
C LEU A 117 2.76 -4.64 10.03
N LYS A 118 2.30 -4.89 8.81
CA LYS A 118 1.71 -6.19 8.45
C LYS A 118 2.71 -7.34 8.55
N ALA A 119 3.97 -7.13 8.14
CA ALA A 119 5.02 -8.13 8.29
C ALA A 119 5.34 -8.43 9.77
N GLN A 120 5.13 -7.46 10.65
CA GLN A 120 5.23 -7.63 12.11
C GLN A 120 3.98 -8.26 12.75
N GLY A 121 2.93 -8.53 11.97
CA GLY A 121 1.71 -9.19 12.44
C GLY A 121 0.58 -8.23 12.87
N PHE A 122 0.74 -6.92 12.67
CA PHE A 122 -0.36 -5.97 12.88
C PHE A 122 -1.47 -6.21 11.83
N SER A 123 -2.71 -6.08 12.27
CA SER A 123 -3.91 -6.21 11.43
C SER A 123 -4.77 -4.94 11.55
N GLY A 124 -5.75 -4.76 10.67
CA GLY A 124 -6.61 -3.56 10.67
C GLY A 124 -5.90 -2.27 10.21
N ILE A 125 -4.68 -2.38 9.67
CA ILE A 125 -3.92 -1.23 9.16
C ILE A 125 -4.23 -1.05 7.68
N LYS A 126 -4.57 0.19 7.30
CA LYS A 126 -4.76 0.65 5.93
C LYS A 126 -3.98 1.93 5.69
N HIS A 127 -3.81 2.34 4.44
CA HIS A 127 -3.22 3.63 4.12
C HIS A 127 -4.04 4.40 3.07
N TYR A 128 -4.05 5.72 3.18
CA TYR A 128 -4.63 6.60 2.16
C TYR A 128 -3.59 6.87 1.05
N ALA A 129 -3.86 6.39 -0.16
CA ALA A 129 -2.91 6.45 -1.28
C ALA A 129 -2.65 7.87 -1.79
N GLY A 130 -3.64 8.77 -1.71
CA GLY A 130 -3.50 10.14 -2.21
C GLY A 130 -2.55 11.01 -1.37
N GLY A 131 -2.43 10.69 -0.08
CA GLY A 131 -1.68 11.52 0.87
C GLY A 131 -2.23 12.95 1.00
N TYR A 132 -1.47 13.79 1.69
CA TYR A 132 -1.85 15.19 1.93
C TYR A 132 -1.98 16.00 0.63
N ILE A 133 -1.14 15.73 -0.37
CA ILE A 133 -1.18 16.43 -1.67
C ILE A 133 -2.54 16.23 -2.36
N ASP A 134 -3.03 14.99 -2.45
CA ASP A 134 -4.35 14.72 -3.04
C ASP A 134 -5.46 15.45 -2.27
N TRP A 135 -5.37 15.47 -0.93
CA TRP A 135 -6.33 16.15 -0.08
C TRP A 135 -6.46 17.66 -0.38
N VAL A 136 -5.33 18.37 -0.48
CA VAL A 136 -5.32 19.83 -0.70
C VAL A 136 -5.51 20.25 -2.15
N SER A 137 -5.36 19.33 -3.11
CA SER A 137 -5.47 19.63 -4.54
C SER A 137 -6.90 19.89 -5.03
N ARG A 138 -7.92 19.67 -4.18
CA ARG A 138 -9.35 19.78 -4.52
C ARG A 138 -10.16 20.31 -3.33
#